data_AF-A0A1F9MHT0-F1
#
_entry.id   AF-A0A1F9MHT0-F1
#
_cell.length_a   1.000
_cell.length_b   1.000
_cell.length_c   1.000
_cell.angle_alpha   90.00
_cell.angle_beta   90.00
_cell.angle_gamma   90.00
#
_symmetry.space_group_name_H-M   'P 1'
#
loop_
_entity.id
_entity.type
_entity.pdbx_description
1 polymer ?
#
loop_
_entity_poly.entity_id
_entity_poly.type
_entity_poly.pdbx_seq_one_letter_code
_entity_poly.pdbx_strand_id
1 'polypeptide(L)'
;MLDGQFRPRLEFDGRDFDADTPLDQYATFRTRLGFTLTDIVPNTIGYLRLSDSRSMGFTDPYNTGRPSPPNRQDTNLGAVEVWLELHDLGFPGSFFKIGRQDNNQGGERLIGPGDWQHTGPRTFDGLRLGYRGEPVKLALWHFYGKNGDRHWYADQDELPQKYKVPGDDEDFTRDHTMTGFDLRLLADTVQLLYYLDRDAKQVQVTGRSATNDAWFRHTAAVYGEYLTKKTWRTEGGFASRGTASYQFGTLGRAEGEADISAWLLLGQVSYALPVPTTPWLGLTLDLTSGDAGTDPAKEHSFNDDYHSKHQYRGHMDLFSDPTSEPISLGMLDLVATVGWQPLKQVSLQLDTHLFRTGEAYASRIDQSSQHVLGVEFDLLSRYVIQKGLEVGVGGCVFLPSEEWQGDRAAFQYTTLNYVF
;
A
#
# COMPACT_ATOMS: atom_id res chain seq x y z
N MET A 1 -11.28 -12.10 23.47
CA MET A 1 -10.57 -13.04 22.56
C MET A 1 -9.15 -12.54 22.40
N LEU A 2 -8.17 -13.43 22.26
CA LEU A 2 -6.79 -13.08 21.98
C LEU A 2 -6.49 -13.48 20.53
N ASP A 3 -5.84 -12.60 19.79
CA ASP A 3 -5.23 -12.89 18.48
C ASP A 3 -3.77 -12.45 18.48
N GLY A 4 -2.96 -13.00 17.60
CA GLY A 4 -1.57 -12.58 17.50
C GLY A 4 -0.88 -12.96 16.20
N GLN A 5 0.28 -12.34 15.98
CA GLN A 5 1.15 -12.63 14.85
C GLN A 5 2.61 -12.63 15.29
N PHE A 6 3.38 -13.60 14.80
CA PHE A 6 4.84 -13.60 14.86
C PHE A 6 5.39 -13.84 13.44
N ARG A 7 6.15 -12.87 12.93
CA ARG A 7 6.67 -12.89 11.56
C ARG A 7 8.13 -12.42 11.49
N PRO A 8 9.11 -13.33 11.64
CA PRO A 8 10.46 -13.10 11.16
C PRO A 8 10.53 -13.20 9.63
N ARG A 9 11.36 -12.38 9.02
CA ARG A 9 11.70 -12.42 7.60
C ARG A 9 13.20 -12.14 7.44
N LEU A 10 13.88 -12.95 6.64
CA LEU A 10 15.24 -12.69 6.17
C LEU A 10 15.14 -12.11 4.77
N GLU A 11 15.94 -11.09 4.48
CA GLU A 11 15.92 -10.34 3.24
C GLU A 11 17.34 -10.23 2.67
N PHE A 12 17.44 -10.37 1.35
CA PHE A 12 18.66 -10.17 0.56
C PHE A 12 18.34 -9.14 -0.52
N ASP A 13 19.00 -8.00 -0.48
CA ASP A 13 18.61 -6.79 -1.18
C ASP A 13 19.73 -6.29 -2.10
N GLY A 14 19.48 -6.30 -3.40
CA GLY A 14 20.34 -5.77 -4.45
C GLY A 14 19.54 -4.87 -5.38
N ARG A 15 18.76 -3.96 -4.80
CA ARG A 15 17.89 -3.01 -5.53
C ARG A 15 18.57 -1.67 -5.86
N ASP A 16 19.88 -1.61 -5.76
CA ASP A 16 20.71 -0.43 -6.06
C ASP A 16 21.10 -0.29 -7.53
N PHE A 17 20.87 -1.33 -8.34
CA PHE A 17 21.24 -1.39 -9.75
C PHE A 17 22.75 -1.24 -9.98
N ASP A 18 23.56 -1.92 -9.15
CA ASP A 18 25.00 -2.03 -9.31
C ASP A 18 25.41 -3.51 -9.26
N ALA A 19 25.97 -4.02 -10.36
CA ALA A 19 26.39 -5.42 -10.44
C ALA A 19 27.66 -5.76 -9.64
N ASP A 20 28.41 -4.74 -9.20
CA ASP A 20 29.67 -4.89 -8.46
C ASP A 20 29.46 -4.87 -6.93
N THR A 21 28.26 -4.55 -6.44
CA THR A 21 27.94 -4.56 -5.00
C THR A 21 27.41 -5.93 -4.54
N PRO A 22 27.77 -6.37 -3.31
CA PRO A 22 27.15 -7.54 -2.71
C PRO A 22 25.72 -7.23 -2.28
N LEU A 23 24.87 -8.26 -2.16
CA LEU A 23 23.53 -8.11 -1.60
C LEU A 23 23.60 -7.69 -0.12
N ASP A 24 22.84 -6.66 0.26
CA ASP A 24 22.59 -6.31 1.65
C ASP A 24 21.72 -7.41 2.29
N GLN A 25 22.05 -7.79 3.53
CA GLN A 25 21.35 -8.86 4.25
C GLN A 25 20.86 -8.33 5.58
N TYR A 26 19.59 -8.56 5.87
CA TYR A 26 18.99 -8.18 7.13
C TYR A 26 17.80 -9.07 7.48
N ALA A 27 17.40 -9.03 8.74
CA ALA A 27 16.21 -9.68 9.23
C ALA A 27 15.21 -8.64 9.72
N THR A 28 13.94 -8.77 9.33
CA THR A 28 12.84 -8.03 9.94
C THR A 28 12.02 -8.93 10.84
N PHE A 29 11.55 -8.39 11.95
CA PHE A 29 10.71 -9.06 12.93
C PHE A 29 9.45 -8.25 13.14
N ARG A 30 8.33 -8.93 13.25
CA ARG A 30 7.05 -8.36 13.64
C ARG A 30 6.38 -9.27 14.66
N THR A 31 6.04 -8.72 15.81
CA THR A 31 5.28 -9.38 16.85
C THR A 31 4.05 -8.55 17.19
N ARG A 32 2.86 -9.15 17.13
CA ARG A 32 1.60 -8.48 17.45
C ARG A 32 0.79 -9.30 18.44
N LEU A 33 0.12 -8.60 19.35
CA LEU A 33 -0.85 -9.17 20.27
C LEU A 33 -2.11 -8.30 20.29
N GLY A 34 -3.23 -8.91 19.92
CA GLY A 34 -4.55 -8.29 19.83
C GLY A 34 -5.49 -8.80 20.92
N PHE A 35 -6.27 -7.90 21.50
CA PHE A 35 -7.24 -8.17 22.55
C PHE A 35 -8.61 -7.67 22.11
N THR A 36 -9.53 -8.59 21.81
CA THR A 36 -10.94 -8.26 21.58
C THR A 36 -11.70 -8.32 22.90
N LEU A 37 -12.34 -7.21 23.24
CA LEU A 37 -13.22 -7.05 24.39
C LEU A 37 -14.67 -7.00 23.88
N THR A 38 -15.41 -8.09 24.02
CA THR A 38 -16.83 -8.15 23.61
C THR A 38 -17.72 -7.89 24.82
N ASP A 39 -18.81 -7.17 24.60
CA ASP A 39 -19.88 -6.97 25.58
C ASP A 39 -19.41 -6.33 26.91
N ILE A 40 -18.43 -5.42 26.85
CA ILE A 40 -18.10 -4.54 28.01
C ILE A 40 -19.36 -3.78 28.46
N VAL A 41 -20.14 -3.35 27.46
CA VAL A 41 -21.50 -2.81 27.53
C VAL A 41 -22.27 -3.52 26.40
N PRO A 42 -23.60 -3.78 26.52
CA PRO A 42 -24.35 -4.43 25.45
C PRO A 42 -24.08 -3.81 24.07
N ASN A 43 -23.96 -4.67 23.05
CA ASN A 43 -23.71 -4.27 21.65
C ASN A 43 -22.41 -3.47 21.45
N THR A 44 -21.39 -3.68 22.30
CA THR A 44 -20.10 -2.98 22.16
C THR A 44 -18.97 -3.98 21.97
N ILE A 45 -18.07 -3.67 21.04
CA ILE A 45 -16.80 -4.37 20.83
C ILE A 45 -15.65 -3.38 20.98
N GLY A 46 -14.68 -3.71 21.80
CA GLY A 46 -13.40 -3.01 21.88
C GLY A 46 -12.26 -3.85 21.32
N TYR A 47 -11.24 -3.18 20.78
CA TYR A 47 -10.04 -3.82 20.29
C TYR A 47 -8.79 -3.03 20.66
N LEU A 48 -7.75 -3.74 21.12
CA LEU A 48 -6.41 -3.22 21.37
C LEU A 48 -5.40 -4.15 20.72
N ARG A 49 -4.58 -3.63 19.80
CA ARG A 49 -3.45 -4.35 19.20
C ARG A 49 -2.14 -3.65 19.51
N LEU A 50 -1.26 -4.36 20.20
CA LEU A 50 0.12 -3.94 20.44
C LEU A 50 1.02 -4.58 19.37
N SER A 51 2.01 -3.85 18.88
CA SER A 51 3.01 -4.34 17.94
C SER A 51 4.41 -3.93 18.36
N ASP A 52 5.37 -4.84 18.18
CA ASP A 52 6.81 -4.59 18.18
C ASP A 52 7.36 -5.04 16.83
N SER A 53 8.00 -4.11 16.12
CA SER A 53 8.55 -4.35 14.78
C SER A 53 10.01 -3.95 14.74
N ARG A 54 10.92 -4.80 14.27
CA ARG A 54 12.36 -4.50 14.32
C ARG A 54 13.05 -4.92 13.03
N SER A 55 14.12 -4.21 12.70
CA SER A 55 15.13 -4.69 11.76
C SER A 55 16.40 -5.05 12.55
N MET A 56 16.97 -6.21 12.28
CA MET A 56 18.07 -6.82 13.03
C MET A 56 19.04 -7.53 12.10
N GLY A 57 20.30 -7.66 12.53
CA GLY A 57 21.29 -8.48 11.83
C GLY A 57 21.63 -7.95 10.43
N PHE A 58 22.15 -6.72 10.37
CA PHE A 58 22.58 -6.08 9.13
C PHE A 58 24.02 -6.48 8.75
N THR A 59 24.24 -6.82 7.49
CA THR A 59 25.56 -6.60 6.88
C THR A 59 25.82 -5.10 6.81
N ASP A 60 27.08 -4.65 6.92
CA ASP A 60 27.42 -3.23 6.75
C ASP A 60 26.78 -2.74 5.44
N PRO A 61 25.79 -1.84 5.46
CA PRO A 61 24.96 -1.61 4.29
C PRO A 61 25.72 -0.77 3.29
N TYR A 62 26.20 -1.44 2.24
CA TYR A 62 26.90 -0.78 1.14
C TYR A 62 25.91 -0.09 0.19
N ASN A 63 24.67 -0.62 0.08
CA ASN A 63 23.73 -0.23 -0.96
C ASN A 63 22.68 0.80 -0.48
N THR A 64 22.36 0.84 0.82
CA THR A 64 21.41 1.83 1.39
C THR A 64 22.05 3.11 1.92
N GLY A 65 23.37 3.25 1.75
CA GLY A 65 24.09 4.51 1.92
C GLY A 65 24.36 4.97 3.35
N ARG A 66 23.90 4.27 4.41
CA ARG A 66 24.35 4.47 5.80
C ARG A 66 24.18 3.22 6.66
N PRO A 67 25.12 2.89 7.57
CA PRO A 67 24.89 1.91 8.62
C PRO A 67 23.67 2.35 9.43
N SER A 68 22.56 1.61 9.34
CA SER A 68 21.51 1.70 10.35
C SER A 68 22.22 1.32 11.66
N PRO A 69 22.40 2.26 12.62
CA PRO A 69 23.11 1.91 13.84
C PRO A 69 22.39 0.71 14.45
N PRO A 70 23.12 -0.26 15.04
CA PRO A 70 22.59 -1.58 15.36
C PRO A 70 21.28 -1.63 16.17
N ASN A 71 20.83 -0.49 16.72
CA ASN A 71 19.66 -0.33 17.58
C ASN A 71 18.80 0.93 17.29
N ARG A 72 18.92 1.64 16.15
CA ARG A 72 18.16 2.91 15.96
C ARG A 72 16.66 2.73 15.71
N GLN A 73 16.23 1.52 15.31
CA GLN A 73 14.82 1.18 15.11
C GLN A 73 14.20 0.44 16.32
N ASP A 74 14.86 0.45 17.50
CA ASP A 74 14.38 -0.25 18.71
C ASP A 74 13.22 0.45 19.46
N THR A 75 12.65 1.53 18.93
CA THR A 75 11.50 2.24 19.51
C THR A 75 10.20 2.01 18.73
N ASN A 76 9.96 0.77 18.31
CA ASN A 76 8.79 0.40 17.49
C ASN A 76 7.71 -0.36 18.27
N LEU A 77 7.77 -0.36 19.61
CA LEU A 77 6.68 -0.84 20.45
C LEU A 77 5.57 0.21 20.50
N GLY A 78 4.39 -0.13 20.02
CA GLY A 78 3.26 0.81 20.00
C GLY A 78 1.90 0.14 19.92
N ALA A 79 0.85 0.93 20.16
CA ALA A 79 -0.53 0.52 19.95
C ALA A 79 -0.93 0.87 18.50
N VAL A 80 -1.06 -0.16 17.67
CA VAL A 80 -1.33 -0.01 16.24
C VAL A 80 -2.82 0.08 15.96
N GLU A 81 -3.66 -0.60 16.74
CA GLU A 81 -5.11 -0.38 16.72
C GLU A 81 -5.65 -0.23 18.14
N VAL A 82 -6.50 0.76 18.35
CA VAL A 82 -7.16 1.05 19.61
C VAL A 82 -8.52 1.66 19.32
N TRP A 83 -9.57 0.86 19.39
CA TRP A 83 -10.90 1.35 19.01
C TRP A 83 -12.03 0.70 19.83
N LEU A 84 -13.17 1.39 19.85
CA LEU A 84 -14.45 0.92 20.34
C LEU A 84 -15.48 1.04 19.21
N GLU A 85 -16.32 0.02 19.05
CA GLU A 85 -17.42 -0.01 18.10
C GLU A 85 -18.73 -0.37 18.81
N LEU A 86 -19.75 0.45 18.61
CA LEU A 86 -21.11 0.27 19.08
C LEU A 86 -21.97 -0.21 17.92
N HIS A 87 -22.75 -1.26 18.13
CA HIS A 87 -23.67 -1.84 17.16
C HIS A 87 -25.11 -1.49 17.52
N ASP A 88 -25.97 -1.48 16.49
CA ASP A 88 -27.41 -1.28 16.62
C ASP A 88 -27.77 0.01 17.38
N LEU A 89 -26.99 1.07 17.14
CA LEU A 89 -27.20 2.41 17.70
C LEU A 89 -28.46 3.06 17.10
N GLY A 90 -29.60 2.78 17.72
CA GLY A 90 -30.90 3.36 17.37
C GLY A 90 -31.70 2.53 16.37
N PHE A 91 -31.07 1.73 15.51
CA PHE A 91 -31.74 0.77 14.62
C PHE A 91 -30.85 -0.42 14.25
N PRO A 92 -31.42 -1.61 13.96
CA PRO A 92 -30.64 -2.80 13.60
C PRO A 92 -29.73 -2.58 12.39
N GLY A 93 -28.50 -3.07 12.47
CA GLY A 93 -27.47 -2.96 11.44
C GLY A 93 -26.71 -1.63 11.44
N SER A 94 -27.09 -0.65 12.27
CA SER A 94 -26.30 0.57 12.44
C SER A 94 -25.02 0.32 13.24
N PHE A 95 -24.00 1.17 13.03
CA PHE A 95 -22.78 1.13 13.83
C PHE A 95 -22.17 2.52 14.03
N PHE A 96 -21.38 2.65 15.10
CA PHE A 96 -20.51 3.79 15.37
C PHE A 96 -19.17 3.28 15.92
N LYS A 97 -18.06 3.56 15.24
CA LYS A 97 -16.70 3.16 15.62
C LYS A 97 -15.84 4.40 15.86
N ILE A 98 -15.09 4.42 16.95
CA ILE A 98 -14.18 5.51 17.31
C ILE A 98 -12.83 4.97 17.76
N GLY A 99 -11.75 5.65 17.38
CA GLY A 99 -10.38 5.32 17.74
C GLY A 99 -9.51 5.04 16.53
N ARG A 100 -8.31 4.52 16.79
CA ARG A 100 -7.31 4.13 15.80
C ARG A 100 -7.66 2.80 15.16
N GLN A 101 -7.90 2.80 13.86
CA GLN A 101 -8.48 1.66 13.15
C GLN A 101 -8.02 1.57 11.69
N ASP A 102 -8.24 0.43 11.05
CA ASP A 102 -8.04 0.28 9.61
C ASP A 102 -9.14 0.96 8.78
N ASN A 103 -8.81 1.28 7.52
CA ASN A 103 -9.75 1.79 6.54
C ASN A 103 -9.38 1.35 5.12
N ASN A 104 -9.38 0.04 4.88
CA ASN A 104 -9.03 -0.51 3.57
C ASN A 104 -10.18 -0.31 2.55
N GLN A 105 -9.88 0.25 1.38
CA GLN A 105 -10.85 0.69 0.37
C GLN A 105 -10.35 0.41 -1.06
N GLY A 106 -11.29 0.22 -1.99
CA GLY A 106 -10.98 0.08 -3.43
C GLY A 106 -10.13 -1.15 -3.74
N GLY A 107 -10.45 -2.29 -3.11
CA GLY A 107 -9.66 -3.51 -3.25
C GLY A 107 -8.24 -3.43 -2.68
N GLU A 108 -7.92 -2.40 -1.87
CA GLU A 108 -6.58 -2.03 -1.38
C GLU A 108 -5.70 -1.27 -2.39
N ARG A 109 -6.24 -0.95 -3.57
CA ARG A 109 -5.56 -0.13 -4.59
C ARG A 109 -5.66 1.37 -4.34
N LEU A 110 -6.66 1.80 -3.56
CA LEU A 110 -6.85 3.20 -3.18
C LEU A 110 -6.37 3.45 -1.75
N ILE A 111 -6.87 2.66 -0.79
CA ILE A 111 -6.41 2.68 0.60
C ILE A 111 -6.20 1.23 1.02
N GLY A 112 -4.97 0.86 1.35
CA GLY A 112 -4.60 -0.50 1.74
C GLY A 112 -3.83 -0.52 3.05
N PRO A 113 -3.68 -1.71 3.67
CA PRO A 113 -3.00 -1.84 4.95
C PRO A 113 -1.47 -1.71 4.85
N GLY A 114 -0.86 -1.90 3.68
CA GLY A 114 0.61 -1.88 3.56
C GLY A 114 1.31 -2.97 4.39
N ASP A 115 0.63 -4.10 4.62
CA ASP A 115 1.07 -5.16 5.56
C ASP A 115 2.37 -5.88 5.16
N TRP A 116 2.86 -5.65 3.94
CA TRP A 116 4.17 -6.14 3.48
C TRP A 116 5.32 -5.55 4.29
N GLN A 117 5.30 -4.25 4.57
CA GLN A 117 6.27 -3.60 5.46
C GLN A 117 6.27 -4.30 6.80
N HIS A 118 7.32 -4.20 7.60
CA HIS A 118 7.37 -4.84 8.92
C HIS A 118 6.71 -3.99 10.01
N THR A 119 6.57 -2.69 9.78
CA THR A 119 6.00 -1.67 10.69
C THR A 119 4.49 -1.43 10.55
N GLY A 120 3.85 -1.83 9.44
CA GLY A 120 2.39 -1.73 9.25
C GLY A 120 1.54 -2.50 10.29
N PRO A 121 0.19 -2.59 10.11
CA PRO A 121 -0.57 -1.98 9.03
C PRO A 121 -0.71 -0.46 9.18
N ARG A 122 -1.07 0.19 8.09
CA ARG A 122 -1.60 1.56 8.07
C ARG A 122 -2.91 1.63 8.86
N THR A 123 -3.02 2.61 9.75
CA THR A 123 -4.20 2.84 10.58
C THR A 123 -4.49 4.33 10.72
N PHE A 124 -5.75 4.64 10.97
CA PHE A 124 -6.28 5.99 10.98
C PHE A 124 -6.95 6.27 12.31
N ASP A 125 -6.62 7.41 12.91
CA ASP A 125 -7.30 7.92 14.09
C ASP A 125 -8.56 8.69 13.67
N GLY A 126 -9.71 8.31 14.21
CA GLY A 126 -10.95 9.02 13.92
C GLY A 126 -12.20 8.23 14.23
N LEU A 127 -13.23 8.48 13.42
CA LEU A 127 -14.55 7.90 13.60
C LEU A 127 -15.12 7.35 12.28
N ARG A 128 -15.99 6.35 12.43
CA ARG A 128 -16.81 5.80 11.35
C ARG A 128 -18.21 5.57 11.88
N LEU A 129 -19.22 5.77 11.05
CA LEU A 129 -20.59 5.45 11.40
C LEU A 129 -21.39 5.08 10.16
N GLY A 130 -22.42 4.28 10.31
CA GLY A 130 -23.26 3.95 9.18
C GLY A 130 -24.09 2.70 9.41
N TYR A 131 -24.25 1.91 8.36
CA TYR A 131 -25.14 0.76 8.29
C TYR A 131 -24.46 -0.42 7.59
N ARG A 132 -24.61 -1.64 8.14
CA ARG A 132 -24.04 -2.89 7.62
C ARG A 132 -25.11 -3.96 7.43
N GLY A 133 -26.16 -3.65 6.68
CA GLY A 133 -27.13 -4.65 6.24
C GLY A 133 -26.76 -5.26 4.89
N GLU A 134 -27.34 -6.41 4.57
CA GLU A 134 -27.32 -6.94 3.21
C GLU A 134 -28.61 -6.51 2.48
N PRO A 135 -28.55 -6.15 1.18
CA PRO A 135 -27.40 -6.19 0.27
C PRO A 135 -26.60 -4.86 0.18
N VAL A 136 -26.82 -3.93 1.12
CA VAL A 136 -26.28 -2.56 1.07
C VAL A 136 -25.62 -2.16 2.39
N LYS A 137 -24.34 -1.77 2.32
CA LYS A 137 -23.58 -1.24 3.45
C LYS A 137 -23.11 0.18 3.14
N LEU A 138 -23.19 1.07 4.12
CA LEU A 138 -22.73 2.44 4.03
C LEU A 138 -21.89 2.75 5.25
N ALA A 139 -20.74 3.38 5.06
CA ALA A 139 -19.98 3.99 6.14
C ALA A 139 -19.63 5.43 5.75
N LEU A 140 -19.92 6.36 6.66
CA LEU A 140 -19.35 7.70 6.67
C LEU A 140 -18.16 7.68 7.63
N TRP A 141 -17.10 8.40 7.29
CA TRP A 141 -15.89 8.37 8.08
C TRP A 141 -15.13 9.69 8.03
N HIS A 142 -14.45 9.99 9.13
CA HIS A 142 -13.60 11.16 9.28
C HIS A 142 -12.37 10.76 10.08
N PHE A 143 -11.20 10.97 9.50
CA PHE A 143 -9.92 10.66 10.07
C PHE A 143 -9.05 11.91 10.10
N TYR A 144 -8.17 11.99 11.09
CA TYR A 144 -7.16 13.03 11.20
C TYR A 144 -5.83 12.45 11.68
N GLY A 145 -4.75 13.06 11.23
CA GLY A 145 -3.39 12.63 11.52
C GLY A 145 -2.43 13.77 11.27
N LYS A 146 -1.19 13.56 11.70
CA LYS A 146 -0.11 14.49 11.41
C LYS A 146 0.62 14.01 10.17
N ASN A 147 1.08 14.90 9.30
CA ASN A 147 1.96 14.46 8.21
C ASN A 147 3.21 13.79 8.79
N GLY A 148 3.66 12.69 8.19
CA GLY A 148 4.72 11.86 8.74
C GLY A 148 4.32 11.01 9.96
N ASP A 149 3.04 10.96 10.32
CA ASP A 149 2.56 9.91 11.22
C ASP A 149 2.70 8.57 10.52
N ARG A 150 3.60 7.72 11.05
CA ARG A 150 3.85 6.34 10.58
C ARG A 150 2.59 5.49 10.44
N HIS A 151 1.49 5.87 11.10
CA HIS A 151 0.23 5.16 10.98
C HIS A 151 -0.50 5.49 9.67
N TRP A 152 -0.33 6.69 9.10
CA TRP A 152 -1.03 7.16 7.88
C TRP A 152 -0.26 6.85 6.59
N TYR A 153 1.07 6.89 6.65
CA TYR A 153 1.94 6.66 5.51
C TYR A 153 2.78 5.42 5.75
N ALA A 154 2.93 4.61 4.70
CA ALA A 154 3.96 3.57 4.68
C ALA A 154 5.31 4.28 4.86
N ASP A 155 6.10 3.87 5.84
CA ASP A 155 7.33 4.59 6.22
C ASP A 155 8.22 4.77 4.99
N GLN A 156 8.45 6.02 4.59
CA GLN A 156 9.34 6.37 3.47
C GLN A 156 10.79 6.05 3.81
N ASP A 157 11.12 5.90 5.10
CA ASP A 157 12.48 5.64 5.59
C ASP A 157 12.90 4.16 5.52
N GLU A 158 12.08 3.27 4.92
CA GLU A 158 12.43 1.84 4.72
C GLU A 158 12.94 1.50 3.30
N LEU A 159 12.89 2.43 2.34
CA LEU A 159 13.58 2.28 1.05
C LEU A 159 15.02 2.84 1.13
N PRO A 160 15.99 2.27 0.40
CA PRO A 160 17.40 2.71 0.35
C PRO A 160 17.70 4.17 -0.06
N GLN A 161 16.72 5.07 -0.10
CA GLN A 161 16.89 6.44 -0.61
C GLN A 161 16.77 7.48 0.52
N LYS A 162 17.87 8.22 0.72
CA LYS A 162 17.99 9.51 1.43
C LYS A 162 17.26 9.61 2.78
N TYR A 163 17.86 9.00 3.81
CA TYR A 163 17.55 9.27 5.22
C TYR A 163 17.39 10.77 5.53
N LYS A 164 16.26 11.12 6.18
CA LYS A 164 16.06 12.43 6.81
C LYS A 164 17.20 12.75 7.76
N VAL A 165 17.71 13.97 7.67
CA VAL A 165 18.71 14.48 8.61
C VAL A 165 18.01 14.66 9.97
N PRO A 166 18.55 14.11 11.07
CA PRO A 166 18.04 14.42 12.40
C PRO A 166 18.19 15.94 12.64
N GLY A 167 17.07 16.68 12.61
CA GLY A 167 17.06 18.14 12.73
C GLY A 167 16.04 18.87 11.84
N ASP A 168 15.43 18.20 10.85
CA ASP A 168 14.31 18.78 10.10
C ASP A 168 13.02 18.72 10.94
N ASP A 169 12.87 19.68 11.84
CA ASP A 169 11.63 19.94 12.61
C ASP A 169 10.46 20.41 11.71
N GLU A 170 10.66 20.52 10.38
CA GLU A 170 9.71 21.13 9.45
C GLU A 170 8.52 20.23 9.06
N ASP A 171 8.64 18.90 9.08
CA ASP A 171 7.56 18.02 8.63
C ASP A 171 6.42 17.86 9.64
N PHE A 172 6.67 18.31 10.87
CA PHE A 172 5.73 18.23 11.97
C PHE A 172 4.74 19.40 12.03
N THR A 173 4.63 20.23 10.99
CA THR A 173 3.76 21.43 10.98
C THR A 173 2.49 21.27 10.16
N ARG A 174 2.16 20.03 9.76
CA ARG A 174 1.04 19.75 8.86
C ARG A 174 -0.04 18.91 9.53
N ASP A 175 -1.27 19.40 9.39
CA ASP A 175 -2.48 18.72 9.86
C ASP A 175 -3.19 18.10 8.66
N HIS A 176 -3.34 16.79 8.70
CA HIS A 176 -3.87 16.01 7.60
C HIS A 176 -5.22 15.40 7.99
N THR A 177 -6.22 15.55 7.12
CA THR A 177 -7.58 15.08 7.39
C THR A 177 -8.16 14.40 6.17
N MET A 178 -8.88 13.30 6.40
CA MET A 178 -9.55 12.56 5.33
C MET A 178 -11.00 12.33 5.74
N THR A 179 -11.94 12.82 4.95
CA THR A 179 -13.39 12.69 5.21
C THR A 179 -14.08 12.10 4.01
N GLY A 180 -14.86 11.05 4.19
CA GLY A 180 -15.45 10.37 3.06
C GLY A 180 -16.58 9.41 3.42
N PHE A 181 -16.99 8.68 2.41
CA PHE A 181 -17.90 7.56 2.56
C PHE A 181 -17.52 6.41 1.66
N ASP A 182 -17.88 5.20 2.09
CA ASP A 182 -17.92 4.03 1.23
C ASP A 182 -19.32 3.39 1.24
N LEU A 183 -19.83 3.11 0.04
CA LEU A 183 -21.11 2.46 -0.21
C LEU A 183 -20.85 1.13 -0.93
N ARG A 184 -21.15 0.02 -0.26
CA ARG A 184 -21.05 -1.32 -0.81
C ARG A 184 -22.43 -1.83 -1.21
N LEU A 185 -22.53 -2.34 -2.42
CA LEU A 185 -23.75 -2.82 -3.05
C LEU A 185 -23.58 -4.28 -3.45
N LEU A 186 -24.71 -4.96 -3.68
CA LEU A 186 -24.73 -6.30 -4.26
C LEU A 186 -23.85 -7.30 -3.47
N ALA A 187 -23.99 -7.29 -2.14
CA ALA A 187 -23.21 -8.14 -1.23
C ALA A 187 -21.68 -7.96 -1.40
N ASP A 188 -21.25 -6.70 -1.35
CA ASP A 188 -19.85 -6.24 -1.46
C ASP A 188 -19.19 -6.40 -2.83
N THR A 189 -19.90 -6.84 -3.86
CA THR A 189 -19.33 -7.00 -5.22
C THR A 189 -19.05 -5.68 -5.93
N VAL A 190 -19.73 -4.59 -5.51
CA VAL A 190 -19.48 -3.24 -6.01
C VAL A 190 -19.30 -2.29 -4.84
N GLN A 191 -18.27 -1.45 -4.91
CA GLN A 191 -18.03 -0.37 -3.96
C GLN A 191 -17.97 0.97 -4.69
N LEU A 192 -18.72 1.95 -4.20
CA LEU A 192 -18.56 3.36 -4.52
C LEU A 192 -17.82 4.03 -3.36
N LEU A 193 -16.77 4.77 -3.65
CA LEU A 193 -15.93 5.44 -2.67
C LEU A 193 -15.83 6.93 -3.04
N TYR A 194 -15.96 7.78 -2.05
CA TYR A 194 -15.60 9.19 -2.18
C TYR A 194 -14.88 9.66 -0.92
N TYR A 195 -13.83 10.45 -1.07
CA TYR A 195 -13.22 11.15 0.04
C TYR A 195 -12.58 12.47 -0.35
N LEU A 196 -12.63 13.41 0.57
CA LEU A 196 -11.85 14.64 0.57
C LEU A 196 -10.62 14.40 1.44
N ASP A 197 -9.47 14.62 0.84
CA ASP A 197 -8.16 14.59 1.44
C ASP A 197 -7.62 16.02 1.54
N ARG A 198 -7.25 16.45 2.75
CA ARG A 198 -6.87 17.84 3.02
C ARG A 198 -5.63 17.89 3.91
N ASP A 199 -4.58 18.52 3.40
CA ASP A 199 -3.31 18.75 4.11
C ASP A 199 -3.14 20.26 4.34
N ALA A 200 -3.15 20.68 5.59
CA ALA A 200 -3.00 22.07 5.99
C ALA A 200 -1.62 22.31 6.60
N LYS A 201 -0.86 23.26 6.04
CA LYS A 201 0.44 23.68 6.56
C LYS A 201 0.29 24.90 7.45
N GLN A 202 0.87 24.87 8.65
CA GLN A 202 0.97 26.07 9.47
C GLN A 202 1.84 27.14 8.80
N VAL A 203 1.35 28.38 8.80
CA VAL A 203 2.04 29.56 8.28
C VAL A 203 2.06 30.66 9.34
N GLN A 204 3.18 31.35 9.46
CA GLN A 204 3.31 32.51 10.34
C GLN A 204 2.82 33.76 9.61
N VAL A 205 1.75 34.37 10.11
CA VAL A 205 1.20 35.62 9.58
C VAL A 205 1.30 36.68 10.66
N THR A 206 2.16 37.70 10.47
CA THR A 206 2.44 38.83 11.39
C THR A 206 1.71 38.80 12.75
N GLY A 207 2.29 38.10 13.73
CA GLY A 207 1.79 38.03 15.11
C GLY A 207 0.67 37.01 15.37
N ARG A 208 0.31 36.15 14.41
CA ARG A 208 -0.65 35.05 14.54
C ARG A 208 -0.19 33.80 13.81
N SER A 209 -0.39 32.64 14.42
CA SER A 209 -0.34 31.36 13.72
C SER A 209 -1.60 31.22 12.86
N ALA A 210 -1.43 30.93 11.56
CA ALA A 210 -2.50 30.60 10.64
C ALA A 210 -2.18 29.27 9.92
N THR A 211 -3.13 28.75 9.14
CA THR A 211 -2.94 27.54 8.32
C THR A 211 -3.33 27.85 6.89
N ASN A 212 -2.56 27.36 5.91
CA ASN A 212 -2.93 27.37 4.50
C ASN A 212 -3.09 25.93 4.01
N ASP A 213 -4.08 25.68 3.17
CA ASP A 213 -4.24 24.37 2.56
C ASP A 213 -3.10 24.18 1.55
N ALA A 214 -2.19 23.25 1.86
CA ALA A 214 -1.21 22.76 0.91
C ALA A 214 -1.89 21.77 -0.06
N TRP A 215 -2.95 21.11 0.38
CA TRP A 215 -3.68 20.12 -0.41
C TRP A 215 -5.18 20.18 -0.13
N PHE A 216 -5.99 20.26 -1.18
CA PHE A 216 -7.44 20.08 -1.11
C PHE A 216 -7.91 19.17 -2.26
N ARG A 217 -7.87 17.85 -2.06
CA ARG A 217 -8.12 16.85 -3.10
C ARG A 217 -9.33 16.00 -2.83
N HIS A 218 -10.26 15.98 -3.77
CA HIS A 218 -11.33 15.02 -3.84
C HIS A 218 -10.90 13.78 -4.62
N THR A 219 -11.26 12.60 -4.13
CA THR A 219 -11.11 11.33 -4.85
C THR A 219 -12.48 10.67 -4.94
N ALA A 220 -12.92 10.36 -6.15
CA ALA A 220 -14.12 9.56 -6.41
C ALA A 220 -13.74 8.28 -7.14
N ALA A 221 -14.23 7.14 -6.68
CA ALA A 221 -13.86 5.86 -7.24
C ALA A 221 -14.98 4.81 -7.23
N VAL A 222 -14.85 3.87 -8.14
CA VAL A 222 -15.63 2.63 -8.19
C VAL A 222 -14.68 1.44 -8.18
N TYR A 223 -15.01 0.47 -7.35
CA TYR A 223 -14.37 -0.85 -7.34
C TYR A 223 -15.42 -1.93 -7.58
N GLY A 224 -15.04 -2.98 -8.28
CA GLY A 224 -15.88 -4.14 -8.47
C GLY A 224 -15.09 -5.43 -8.47
N GLU A 225 -15.68 -6.50 -7.94
CA GLU A 225 -15.16 -7.86 -7.99
C GLU A 225 -16.27 -8.84 -8.39
N TYR A 226 -15.89 -9.79 -9.23
CA TYR A 226 -16.74 -10.90 -9.62
C TYR A 226 -15.94 -12.19 -9.55
N LEU A 227 -16.51 -13.19 -8.87
CA LEU A 227 -15.99 -14.55 -8.78
C LEU A 227 -17.09 -15.51 -9.22
N THR A 228 -16.78 -16.48 -10.07
CA THR A 228 -17.77 -17.53 -10.41
C THR A 228 -18.17 -18.36 -9.18
N LYS A 229 -17.22 -18.54 -8.26
CA LYS A 229 -17.41 -19.16 -6.94
C LYS A 229 -16.24 -18.80 -6.03
N LYS A 230 -16.48 -18.80 -4.71
CA LYS A 230 -15.43 -18.52 -3.71
C LYS A 230 -14.23 -19.46 -3.82
N THR A 231 -14.44 -20.69 -4.32
CA THR A 231 -13.42 -21.73 -4.50
C THR A 231 -12.81 -21.77 -5.90
N TRP A 232 -12.93 -20.69 -6.70
CA TRP A 232 -12.48 -20.67 -8.10
C TRP A 232 -11.03 -21.12 -8.29
N ARG A 233 -10.11 -20.76 -7.36
CA ARG A 233 -8.70 -21.16 -7.41
C ARG A 233 -8.45 -22.66 -7.21
N THR A 234 -9.33 -23.36 -6.50
CA THR A 234 -9.15 -24.78 -6.13
C THR A 234 -10.11 -25.74 -6.85
N GLU A 235 -11.13 -25.22 -7.53
CA GLU A 235 -12.10 -26.03 -8.27
C GLU A 235 -12.27 -25.59 -9.72
N GLY A 236 -11.39 -24.71 -10.20
CA GLY A 236 -11.54 -24.04 -11.49
C GLY A 236 -12.62 -22.95 -11.47
N GLY A 237 -12.42 -21.91 -12.26
CA GLY A 237 -13.36 -20.79 -12.34
C GLY A 237 -12.72 -19.50 -12.80
N PHE A 238 -13.56 -18.49 -12.96
CA PHE A 238 -13.18 -17.17 -13.41
C PHE A 238 -13.30 -16.16 -12.26
N ALA A 239 -12.35 -15.24 -12.22
CA ALA A 239 -12.35 -14.10 -11.33
C ALA A 239 -12.00 -12.84 -12.12
N SER A 240 -12.63 -11.72 -11.78
CA SER A 240 -12.25 -10.41 -12.26
C SER A 240 -12.40 -9.38 -11.16
N ARG A 241 -11.49 -8.41 -11.12
CA ARG A 241 -11.64 -7.21 -10.28
C ARG A 241 -11.19 -5.98 -11.03
N GLY A 242 -11.70 -4.82 -10.66
CA GLY A 242 -11.30 -3.56 -11.27
C GLY A 242 -11.54 -2.38 -10.36
N THR A 243 -10.75 -1.33 -10.56
CA THR A 243 -10.86 -0.04 -9.88
C THR A 243 -10.75 1.07 -10.90
N ALA A 244 -11.65 2.04 -10.87
CA ALA A 244 -11.50 3.30 -11.60
C ALA A 244 -11.62 4.45 -10.60
N SER A 245 -10.72 5.42 -10.69
CA SER A 245 -10.68 6.56 -9.77
C SER A 245 -10.33 7.85 -10.49
N TYR A 246 -10.89 8.95 -10.01
CA TYR A 246 -10.60 10.29 -10.48
C TYR A 246 -10.35 11.22 -9.29
N GLN A 247 -9.28 12.01 -9.39
CA GLN A 247 -8.84 13.00 -8.42
C GLN A 247 -9.01 14.40 -9.00
N PHE A 248 -9.58 15.31 -8.21
CA PHE A 248 -9.79 16.71 -8.57
C PHE A 248 -9.73 17.62 -7.34
N GLY A 249 -9.66 18.92 -7.54
CA GLY A 249 -9.46 19.89 -6.46
C GLY A 249 -8.18 20.67 -6.71
N THR A 250 -7.46 21.04 -5.67
CA THR A 250 -6.33 21.96 -5.80
C THR A 250 -5.13 21.58 -4.93
N LEU A 251 -3.95 21.93 -5.43
CA LEU A 251 -2.66 21.69 -4.80
C LEU A 251 -1.91 23.02 -4.65
N GLY A 252 -1.55 23.38 -3.42
CA GLY A 252 -0.72 24.55 -3.15
C GLY A 252 0.74 24.27 -3.49
N ARG A 253 1.33 25.08 -4.37
CA ARG A 253 2.74 25.08 -4.75
C ARG A 253 3.39 26.41 -4.36
N ALA A 254 4.72 26.48 -4.41
CA ALA A 254 5.46 27.72 -4.14
C ALA A 254 5.09 28.85 -5.12
N GLU A 255 4.75 28.50 -6.36
CA GLU A 255 4.44 29.44 -7.45
C GLU A 255 2.95 29.82 -7.54
N GLY A 256 2.08 29.19 -6.74
CA GLY A 256 0.64 29.37 -6.80
C GLY A 256 -0.13 28.07 -6.57
N GLU A 257 -1.40 28.06 -6.95
CA GLU A 257 -2.28 26.90 -6.82
C GLU A 257 -2.38 26.17 -8.17
N ALA A 258 -2.32 24.84 -8.14
CA ALA A 258 -2.48 23.98 -9.31
C ALA A 258 -3.82 23.23 -9.24
N ASP A 259 -4.53 23.17 -10.37
CA ASP A 259 -5.76 22.39 -10.50
C ASP A 259 -5.42 20.90 -10.68
N ILE A 260 -5.98 20.07 -9.82
CA ILE A 260 -5.83 18.62 -9.89
C ILE A 260 -6.82 18.06 -10.91
N SER A 261 -6.32 17.24 -11.83
CA SER A 261 -7.13 16.38 -12.71
C SER A 261 -6.33 15.12 -13.05
N ALA A 262 -6.48 14.09 -12.23
CA ALA A 262 -5.72 12.86 -12.33
C ALA A 262 -6.62 11.62 -12.24
N TRP A 263 -6.19 10.51 -12.82
CA TRP A 263 -7.00 9.30 -12.91
C TRP A 263 -6.19 8.02 -12.68
N LEU A 264 -6.90 6.98 -12.25
CA LEU A 264 -6.39 5.62 -12.12
C LEU A 264 -7.37 4.63 -12.74
N LEU A 265 -6.84 3.63 -13.42
CA LEU A 265 -7.59 2.49 -13.92
C LEU A 265 -6.82 1.20 -13.62
N LEU A 266 -7.46 0.28 -12.90
CA LEU A 266 -6.97 -1.08 -12.69
C LEU A 266 -8.01 -2.08 -13.19
N GLY A 267 -7.55 -3.09 -13.92
CA GLY A 267 -8.35 -4.24 -14.32
C GLY A 267 -7.55 -5.52 -14.20
N GLN A 268 -8.14 -6.55 -13.57
CA GLN A 268 -7.56 -7.87 -13.49
C GLN A 268 -8.60 -8.91 -13.90
N VAL A 269 -8.17 -9.88 -14.69
CA VAL A 269 -8.92 -11.09 -15.01
C VAL A 269 -8.07 -12.31 -14.69
N SER A 270 -8.70 -13.38 -14.24
CA SER A 270 -8.01 -14.62 -13.91
C SER A 270 -8.89 -15.83 -14.17
N TYR A 271 -8.26 -16.92 -14.60
CA TYR A 271 -8.93 -18.19 -14.87
C TYR A 271 -8.13 -19.35 -14.31
N ALA A 272 -8.76 -20.14 -13.44
CA ALA A 272 -8.20 -21.37 -12.91
C ALA A 272 -8.69 -22.57 -13.73
N LEU A 273 -7.75 -23.41 -14.15
CA LEU A 273 -8.02 -24.61 -14.92
C LEU A 273 -8.64 -25.69 -14.02
N PRO A 274 -9.74 -26.34 -14.46
CA PRO A 274 -10.44 -27.35 -13.67
C PRO A 274 -9.74 -28.73 -13.74
N VAL A 275 -8.46 -28.77 -13.36
CA VAL A 275 -7.63 -30.00 -13.30
C VAL A 275 -7.09 -30.18 -11.87
N PRO A 276 -6.66 -31.40 -11.45
CA PRO A 276 -6.37 -31.69 -10.04
C PRO A 276 -5.35 -30.78 -9.32
N THR A 277 -4.40 -30.17 -10.05
CA THR A 277 -3.38 -29.26 -9.49
C THR A 277 -3.71 -27.77 -9.71
N THR A 278 -4.88 -27.50 -10.29
CA THR A 278 -5.51 -26.19 -10.49
C THR A 278 -4.56 -25.03 -10.81
N PRO A 279 -3.70 -25.16 -11.85
CA PRO A 279 -2.97 -24.02 -12.36
C PRO A 279 -3.94 -22.92 -12.82
N TRP A 280 -3.55 -21.67 -12.63
CA TRP A 280 -4.36 -20.52 -13.01
C TRP A 280 -3.51 -19.46 -13.71
N LEU A 281 -4.16 -18.73 -14.61
CA LEU A 281 -3.55 -17.66 -15.38
C LEU A 281 -4.26 -16.36 -15.02
N GLY A 282 -3.49 -15.28 -14.90
CA GLY A 282 -3.97 -13.93 -14.63
C GLY A 282 -3.40 -12.93 -15.62
N LEU A 283 -4.19 -11.89 -15.92
CA LEU A 283 -3.72 -10.70 -16.61
C LEU A 283 -4.21 -9.49 -15.82
N THR A 284 -3.30 -8.57 -15.51
CA THR A 284 -3.58 -7.32 -14.81
C THR A 284 -3.06 -6.14 -15.62
N LEU A 285 -3.84 -5.07 -15.68
CA LEU A 285 -3.45 -3.77 -16.21
C LEU A 285 -3.67 -2.75 -15.09
N ASP A 286 -2.62 -2.05 -14.69
CA ASP A 286 -2.66 -0.95 -13.72
C ASP A 286 -2.13 0.33 -14.39
N LEU A 287 -2.97 1.35 -14.44
CA LEU A 287 -2.69 2.63 -15.08
C LEU A 287 -2.92 3.77 -14.08
N THR A 288 -1.99 4.71 -14.06
CA THR A 288 -2.09 5.98 -13.33
C THR A 288 -1.62 7.12 -14.23
N SER A 289 -2.36 8.22 -14.22
CA SER A 289 -1.99 9.41 -14.97
C SER A 289 -0.71 10.04 -14.43
N GLY A 290 0.05 10.67 -15.32
CA GLY A 290 1.27 11.40 -15.03
C GLY A 290 1.16 12.86 -15.43
N ASP A 291 2.18 13.63 -15.08
CA ASP A 291 2.34 15.02 -15.47
C ASP A 291 3.78 15.25 -15.91
N ALA A 292 3.96 15.92 -17.05
CA ALA A 292 5.28 16.25 -17.59
C ALA A 292 5.88 17.52 -16.94
N GLY A 293 5.14 18.18 -16.05
CA GLY A 293 5.56 19.39 -15.34
C GLY A 293 5.66 20.63 -16.21
N THR A 294 4.94 20.67 -17.33
CA THR A 294 5.01 21.77 -18.31
C THR A 294 4.11 22.97 -17.97
N ASP A 295 3.06 22.76 -17.17
CA ASP A 295 2.16 23.82 -16.69
C ASP A 295 2.11 23.81 -15.16
N PRO A 296 2.70 24.80 -14.46
CA PRO A 296 2.70 24.83 -13.00
C PRO A 296 1.30 25.02 -12.39
N ALA A 297 0.30 25.46 -13.17
CA ALA A 297 -1.09 25.59 -12.75
C ALA A 297 -1.90 24.29 -12.90
N LYS A 298 -1.27 23.19 -13.32
CA LYS A 298 -1.90 21.88 -13.48
C LYS A 298 -1.16 20.79 -12.69
N GLU A 299 -1.93 19.82 -12.25
CA GLU A 299 -1.48 18.60 -11.60
C GLU A 299 -2.25 17.41 -12.19
N HIS A 300 -1.58 16.66 -13.07
CA HIS A 300 -2.12 15.48 -13.73
C HIS A 300 -1.61 14.16 -13.14
N SER A 301 -0.66 14.18 -12.20
CA SER A 301 -0.17 12.98 -11.54
C SER A 301 -1.22 12.41 -10.59
N PHE A 302 -1.58 11.14 -10.76
CA PHE A 302 -2.42 10.45 -9.79
C PHE A 302 -1.61 10.18 -8.52
N ASN A 303 -2.13 10.63 -7.39
CA ASN A 303 -1.52 10.35 -6.11
C ASN A 303 -2.03 9.03 -5.54
N ASP A 304 -1.10 8.20 -5.13
CA ASP A 304 -1.36 6.83 -4.71
C ASP A 304 -0.75 6.52 -3.32
N ASP A 305 -0.61 7.51 -2.44
CA ASP A 305 0.14 7.36 -1.18
C ASP A 305 -0.42 6.30 -0.22
N TYR A 306 -1.72 5.99 -0.32
CA TYR A 306 -2.40 5.11 0.63
C TYR A 306 -2.58 3.67 0.15
N HIS A 307 -2.12 3.28 -1.04
CA HIS A 307 -2.36 1.92 -1.54
C HIS A 307 -1.44 0.86 -0.93
N SER A 308 -1.81 -0.42 -1.10
CA SER A 308 -0.94 -1.58 -0.81
C SER A 308 0.07 -1.78 -1.94
N LYS A 309 1.17 -1.01 -1.93
CA LYS A 309 2.24 -0.98 -2.95
C LYS A 309 2.65 -2.37 -3.46
N HIS A 310 3.10 -3.20 -2.52
CA HIS A 310 3.58 -4.55 -2.76
C HIS A 310 2.57 -5.51 -3.41
N GLN A 311 1.27 -5.22 -3.34
CA GLN A 311 0.23 -6.06 -3.97
C GLN A 311 0.09 -5.80 -5.48
N TYR A 312 0.54 -4.63 -5.96
CA TYR A 312 0.19 -4.14 -7.30
C TYR A 312 1.39 -3.83 -8.20
N ARG A 313 2.46 -3.22 -7.68
CA ARG A 313 3.59 -2.73 -8.49
C ARG A 313 4.88 -3.51 -8.29
N GLY A 314 4.81 -4.82 -8.48
CA GLY A 314 5.94 -5.73 -8.35
C GLY A 314 6.35 -5.97 -6.90
N HIS A 315 6.94 -7.13 -6.64
CA HIS A 315 7.38 -7.49 -5.29
C HIS A 315 8.68 -6.78 -4.88
N MET A 316 9.38 -6.14 -5.81
CA MET A 316 10.58 -5.35 -5.52
C MET A 316 10.28 -3.93 -5.01
N ASP A 317 9.03 -3.47 -5.12
CA ASP A 317 8.59 -2.14 -4.69
C ASP A 317 9.41 -0.97 -5.32
N LEU A 318 9.97 -1.15 -6.52
CA LEU A 318 10.83 -0.16 -7.20
C LEU A 318 10.08 1.12 -7.61
N PHE A 319 8.81 0.99 -8.01
CA PHE A 319 7.99 2.10 -8.53
C PHE A 319 6.89 2.53 -7.56
N SER A 320 7.24 2.46 -6.28
CA SER A 320 6.30 2.54 -5.18
C SER A 320 6.25 3.94 -4.56
N ASP A 321 7.13 4.86 -4.94
CA ASP A 321 7.14 6.24 -4.46
C ASP A 321 7.36 7.23 -5.62
N PRO A 322 6.30 7.90 -6.11
CA PRO A 322 6.47 8.99 -7.07
C PRO A 322 7.05 10.27 -6.45
N THR A 323 7.20 10.37 -5.12
CA THR A 323 7.39 11.65 -4.41
C THR A 323 8.85 12.05 -4.15
N SER A 324 9.84 11.29 -4.62
CA SER A 324 11.22 11.81 -4.63
C SER A 324 11.38 12.96 -5.63
N GLU A 325 10.47 13.06 -6.60
CA GLU A 325 10.29 14.21 -7.47
C GLU A 325 8.89 14.81 -7.18
N PRO A 326 8.72 16.14 -7.18
CA PRO A 326 7.43 16.77 -6.86
C PRO A 326 6.30 16.44 -7.85
N ILE A 327 6.60 15.74 -8.95
CA ILE A 327 5.68 15.42 -10.04
C ILE A 327 5.93 13.99 -10.54
N SER A 328 4.88 13.16 -10.59
CA SER A 328 4.95 11.78 -11.11
C SER A 328 4.73 11.73 -12.62
N LEU A 329 5.54 10.96 -13.35
CA LEU A 329 5.31 10.68 -14.76
C LEU A 329 4.16 9.68 -15.02
N GLY A 330 3.46 9.23 -13.98
CA GLY A 330 2.43 8.21 -14.09
C GLY A 330 3.02 6.84 -14.43
N MET A 331 2.17 5.82 -14.41
CA MET A 331 2.63 4.43 -14.54
C MET A 331 1.64 3.61 -15.36
N LEU A 332 2.19 2.75 -16.21
CA LEU A 332 1.54 1.59 -16.79
C LEU A 332 2.31 0.35 -16.33
N ASP A 333 1.60 -0.55 -15.66
CA ASP A 333 2.07 -1.89 -15.34
C ASP A 333 1.14 -2.94 -15.99
N LEU A 334 1.71 -3.78 -16.84
CA LEU A 334 1.05 -4.93 -17.44
C LEU A 334 1.62 -6.20 -16.82
N VAL A 335 0.78 -6.95 -16.11
CA VAL A 335 1.19 -8.14 -15.37
C VAL A 335 0.58 -9.39 -15.98
N ALA A 336 1.43 -10.36 -16.34
CA ALA A 336 1.02 -11.72 -16.61
C ALA A 336 1.33 -12.59 -15.39
N THR A 337 0.32 -13.28 -14.85
CA THR A 337 0.48 -14.16 -13.69
C THR A 337 0.26 -15.62 -14.08
N VAL A 338 1.14 -16.49 -13.61
CA VAL A 338 0.95 -17.94 -13.61
C VAL A 338 1.01 -18.43 -12.18
N GLY A 339 -0.07 -19.01 -11.68
CA GLY A 339 -0.08 -19.64 -10.36
C GLY A 339 -0.40 -21.13 -10.41
N TRP A 340 0.08 -21.86 -9.42
CA TRP A 340 -0.04 -23.31 -9.37
C TRP A 340 -0.12 -23.82 -7.92
N GLN A 341 -0.98 -24.82 -7.69
CA GLN A 341 -1.13 -25.49 -6.40
C GLN A 341 -0.84 -26.99 -6.56
N PRO A 342 0.45 -27.38 -6.66
CA PRO A 342 0.81 -28.78 -6.89
C PRO A 342 0.36 -29.71 -5.75
N LEU A 343 0.28 -29.19 -4.52
CA LEU A 343 -0.17 -29.86 -3.32
C LEU A 343 -1.06 -28.90 -2.51
N LYS A 344 -1.93 -29.42 -1.64
CA LYS A 344 -2.83 -28.58 -0.81
C LYS A 344 -2.07 -27.58 0.06
N GLN A 345 -0.85 -27.92 0.48
CA GLN A 345 0.00 -27.08 1.32
C GLN A 345 0.93 -26.16 0.53
N VAL A 346 1.13 -26.40 -0.77
CA VAL A 346 2.12 -25.68 -1.58
C VAL A 346 1.41 -24.80 -2.60
N SER A 347 1.73 -23.51 -2.61
CA SER A 347 1.34 -22.57 -3.66
C SER A 347 2.58 -21.99 -4.30
N LEU A 348 2.59 -21.91 -5.62
CA LEU A 348 3.63 -21.27 -6.43
C LEU A 348 2.97 -20.20 -7.30
N GLN A 349 3.66 -19.09 -7.51
CA GLN A 349 3.20 -17.99 -8.37
C GLN A 349 4.42 -17.37 -9.06
N LEU A 350 4.29 -17.11 -10.35
CA LEU A 350 5.19 -16.28 -11.13
C LEU A 350 4.40 -15.10 -11.66
N ASP A 351 4.80 -13.90 -11.29
CA ASP A 351 4.34 -12.66 -11.90
C ASP A 351 5.41 -12.12 -12.85
N THR A 352 4.98 -11.62 -14.00
CA THR A 352 5.85 -10.94 -14.96
C THR A 352 5.26 -9.57 -15.23
N HIS A 353 5.95 -8.53 -14.79
CA HIS A 353 5.54 -7.14 -14.92
C HIS A 353 6.26 -6.48 -16.10
N LEU A 354 5.56 -5.66 -16.87
CA LEU A 354 6.15 -4.73 -17.84
C LEU A 354 5.83 -3.32 -17.39
N PHE A 355 6.85 -2.59 -16.93
CA PHE A 355 6.71 -1.25 -16.40
C PHE A 355 7.01 -0.18 -17.45
N ARG A 356 6.13 0.81 -17.54
CA ARG A 356 6.29 1.99 -18.41
C ARG A 356 5.77 3.23 -17.71
N THR A 357 6.35 4.40 -18.00
CA THR A 357 5.78 5.68 -17.56
C THR A 357 4.65 6.13 -18.47
N GLY A 358 3.68 6.87 -17.91
CA GLY A 358 2.61 7.51 -18.68
C GLY A 358 3.14 8.63 -19.56
N GLU A 359 3.88 9.54 -18.95
CA GLU A 359 4.64 10.62 -19.59
C GLU A 359 6.07 10.18 -19.91
N ALA A 360 6.69 10.78 -20.91
CA ALA A 360 8.02 10.39 -21.34
C ALA A 360 9.11 10.87 -20.35
N TYR A 361 10.16 10.07 -20.18
CA TYR A 361 11.39 10.47 -19.52
C TYR A 361 12.52 10.62 -20.55
N ALA A 362 13.56 11.38 -20.20
CA ALA A 362 14.75 11.52 -21.04
C ALA A 362 15.72 10.34 -20.82
N SER A 363 16.11 9.67 -21.90
CA SER A 363 17.09 8.59 -21.89
C SER A 363 18.39 9.01 -21.21
N ARG A 364 18.96 8.11 -20.38
CA ARG A 364 20.29 8.31 -19.79
C ARG A 364 21.44 8.19 -20.80
N ILE A 365 21.20 7.62 -21.97
CA ILE A 365 22.21 7.35 -23.01
C ILE A 365 22.33 8.54 -23.96
N ASP A 366 21.22 8.97 -24.54
CA ASP A 366 21.20 9.96 -25.64
C ASP A 366 20.18 11.09 -25.47
N GLN A 367 19.49 11.14 -24.32
CA GLN A 367 18.43 12.12 -24.02
C GLN A 367 17.20 12.02 -24.92
N SER A 368 17.03 10.93 -25.67
CA SER A 368 15.80 10.66 -26.42
C SER A 368 14.60 10.44 -25.49
N SER A 369 13.40 10.68 -26.01
CA SER A 369 12.14 10.53 -25.28
C SER A 369 11.76 9.05 -25.16
N GLN A 370 11.66 8.54 -23.93
CA GLN A 370 11.45 7.12 -23.64
C GLN A 370 10.29 6.91 -22.66
N HIS A 371 9.76 5.67 -22.64
CA HIS A 371 8.68 5.28 -21.72
C HIS A 371 8.94 3.96 -21.02
N VAL A 372 9.77 3.07 -21.57
CA VAL A 372 9.91 1.70 -21.05
C VAL A 372 10.90 1.72 -19.90
N LEU A 373 10.48 1.26 -18.72
CA LEU A 373 11.33 1.17 -17.53
C LEU A 373 12.05 -0.17 -17.48
N GLY A 374 11.33 -1.26 -17.73
CA GLY A 374 11.90 -2.61 -17.72
C GLY A 374 10.86 -3.69 -17.45
N VAL A 375 11.35 -4.89 -17.14
CA VAL A 375 10.55 -6.09 -16.85
C VAL A 375 10.95 -6.68 -15.50
N GLU A 376 9.98 -6.96 -14.64
CA GLU A 376 10.18 -7.67 -13.37
C GLU A 376 9.66 -9.09 -13.46
N PHE A 377 10.38 -10.03 -12.85
CA PHE A 377 9.93 -11.40 -12.63
C PHE A 377 9.92 -11.70 -11.14
N ASP A 378 8.74 -12.04 -10.61
CA ASP A 378 8.54 -12.36 -9.20
C ASP A 378 8.15 -13.82 -9.05
N LEU A 379 9.05 -14.64 -8.49
CA LEU A 379 8.77 -16.04 -8.17
C LEU A 379 8.48 -16.17 -6.68
N LEU A 380 7.23 -16.53 -6.37
CA LEU A 380 6.73 -16.65 -5.01
C LEU A 380 6.35 -18.09 -4.71
N SER A 381 6.68 -18.54 -3.51
CA SER A 381 6.25 -19.82 -2.98
C SER A 381 5.72 -19.68 -1.57
N ARG A 382 4.70 -20.47 -1.26
CA ARG A 382 4.12 -20.57 0.07
C ARG A 382 3.93 -22.02 0.45
N TYR A 383 4.37 -22.39 1.64
CA TYR A 383 4.18 -23.70 2.23
C TYR A 383 3.45 -23.59 3.58
N VAL A 384 2.23 -24.11 3.64
CA VAL A 384 1.44 -24.16 4.87
C VAL A 384 1.83 -25.40 5.67
N ILE A 385 2.56 -25.20 6.78
CA ILE A 385 3.02 -26.29 7.66
C ILE A 385 1.80 -26.84 8.43
N GLN A 386 1.02 -25.95 9.02
CA GLN A 386 -0.23 -26.25 9.70
C GLN A 386 -1.11 -25.00 9.74
N LYS A 387 -2.34 -25.12 10.25
CA LYS A 387 -3.22 -23.96 10.42
C LYS A 387 -2.49 -22.87 11.22
N GLY A 388 -2.43 -21.67 10.65
CA GLY A 388 -1.79 -20.52 11.28
C GLY A 388 -0.27 -20.46 11.14
N LEU A 389 0.42 -21.50 10.64
CA LEU A 389 1.89 -21.51 10.48
C LEU A 389 2.29 -21.81 9.04
N GLU A 390 2.97 -20.87 8.41
CA GLU A 390 3.42 -20.98 7.02
C GLU A 390 4.82 -20.42 6.81
N VAL A 391 5.49 -20.94 5.78
CA VAL A 391 6.74 -20.42 5.24
C VAL A 391 6.47 -19.80 3.87
N GLY A 392 6.96 -18.58 3.65
CA GLY A 392 7.00 -17.93 2.36
C GLY A 392 8.43 -17.75 1.88
N VAL A 393 8.69 -18.01 0.60
CA VAL A 393 9.97 -17.68 -0.04
C VAL A 393 9.66 -16.95 -1.34
N GLY A 394 10.26 -15.79 -1.53
CA GLY A 394 10.14 -15.01 -2.75
C GLY A 394 11.52 -14.66 -3.31
N GLY A 395 11.62 -14.66 -4.64
CA GLY A 395 12.80 -14.20 -5.37
C GLY A 395 12.36 -13.39 -6.58
N CYS A 396 12.90 -12.19 -6.69
CA CYS A 396 12.52 -11.17 -7.64
C CYS A 396 13.74 -10.69 -8.41
N VAL A 397 13.57 -10.44 -9.70
CA VAL A 397 14.60 -9.81 -10.54
C VAL A 397 13.96 -8.79 -11.46
N PHE A 398 14.53 -7.59 -11.49
CA PHE A 398 14.15 -6.53 -12.41
C PHE A 398 15.24 -6.34 -13.46
N LEU A 399 14.84 -6.41 -14.73
CA LEU A 399 15.69 -6.17 -15.89
C LEU A 399 15.33 -4.79 -16.46
N PRO A 400 16.12 -3.74 -16.16
CA PRO A 400 15.84 -2.41 -16.69
C PRO A 400 16.03 -2.35 -18.21
N SER A 401 15.37 -1.38 -18.83
CA SER A 401 15.78 -0.93 -20.15
C SER A 401 17.08 -0.14 -20.02
N GLU A 402 18.01 -0.30 -20.98
CA GLU A 402 19.31 0.41 -20.96
C GLU A 402 19.13 1.95 -20.93
N GLU A 403 18.03 2.42 -21.50
CA GLU A 403 17.63 3.83 -21.56
C GLU A 403 17.24 4.40 -20.19
N TRP A 404 16.68 3.58 -19.30
CA TRP A 404 16.28 3.97 -17.95
C TRP A 404 17.39 3.74 -16.93
N GLN A 405 17.92 2.51 -16.87
CA GLN A 405 18.92 2.09 -15.90
C GLN A 405 19.80 0.96 -16.46
N GLY A 406 21.03 0.85 -15.97
CA GLY A 406 22.01 -0.11 -16.49
C GLY A 406 21.81 -1.53 -15.96
N ASP A 407 22.31 -1.77 -14.75
CA ASP A 407 22.40 -3.12 -14.21
C ASP A 407 21.07 -3.61 -13.65
N ARG A 408 20.90 -4.93 -13.59
CA ARG A 408 19.70 -5.55 -13.00
C ARG A 408 19.61 -5.27 -11.50
N ALA A 409 18.39 -5.28 -10.98
CA ALA A 409 18.13 -5.33 -9.54
C ALA A 409 17.63 -6.73 -9.15
N ALA A 410 17.90 -7.14 -7.91
CA ALA A 410 17.40 -8.40 -7.37
C ALA A 410 16.96 -8.23 -5.90
N PHE A 411 15.93 -8.98 -5.52
CA PHE A 411 15.46 -9.01 -4.13
C PHE A 411 14.99 -10.42 -3.78
N GLN A 412 15.34 -10.90 -2.59
CA GLN A 412 14.89 -12.20 -2.11
C GLN A 412 14.49 -12.13 -0.66
N TYR A 413 13.51 -12.93 -0.28
CA TYR A 413 13.13 -13.05 1.11
C TYR A 413 12.70 -14.47 1.48
N THR A 414 12.85 -14.79 2.76
CA THR A 414 12.24 -15.96 3.38
C THR A 414 11.56 -15.52 4.66
N THR A 415 10.28 -15.86 4.84
CA THR A 415 9.51 -15.52 6.02
C THR A 415 8.87 -16.76 6.63
N LEU A 416 8.83 -16.79 7.96
CA LEU A 416 7.95 -17.66 8.73
C LEU A 416 6.84 -16.79 9.31
N ASN A 417 5.59 -17.15 9.08
CA ASN A 417 4.44 -16.40 9.57
C ASN A 417 3.59 -17.30 10.46
N TYR A 418 3.47 -16.95 11.73
CA TYR A 418 2.59 -17.59 12.69
C TYR A 418 1.47 -16.65 13.10
N VAL A 419 0.21 -17.06 12.94
CA VAL A 419 -1.00 -16.33 13.32
C VAL A 419 -1.90 -17.27 14.12
N PHE A 420 -2.44 -16.82 15.24
CA PHE A 420 -3.29 -17.62 16.12
C PHE A 420 -4.54 -16.88 16.60
#